data_AF-A0A8S1KVQ8-F1
#
_entry.id   AF-A0A8S1KVQ8-F1
#
_cell.length_a   1.000
_cell.length_b   1.000
_cell.length_c   1.000
_cell.angle_alpha   90.00
_cell.angle_beta   90.00
_cell.angle_gamma   90.00
#
_symmetry.space_group_name_H-M   'P 1'
#
loop_
_entity.id
_entity.type
_entity.pdbx_description
1 polymer ?
#
loop_
_entity_poly.entity_id
_entity_poly.type
_entity_poly.pdbx_seq_one_letter_code
_entity_poly.pdbx_strand_id
1 'polypeptide(L)'
;MQQELAELKSLIIQTLEANGQLAKIRASIRASVFNVVDSQDNHEKISPFFSENKKIQSIKELETGRELLELIKEFLKFYEMSYTNSIFSSEANLREEINRDTISKRLHINIEDKNKPLLHYILIQAQKNQKLQQSQSTKTFSSIISSQEMFSPQKSISSQMSKSKPLIGVSQQEFLKKQKEQYNLLQEQENKRRQKEVLKKQKEELQHQEEIKNFKLKKEKEENQLQEEKLKLEKQKLEQIKMNQELKQKSLEIELQRQEQLNQESELKQQQLDLQKQLIEQQQLAKEIQENKLKQQFEETQKEEQKKLLNIQQNLNETEQKLNMILEEKTKISDELNQIKKQILVENNKLNQLIEKNQLEEVNLEKLKQQLTIQQENKQKIENDQNTIKQEVIQSQNEKKTIQDQIEKLRQQLKEEEQNLQIFKQNKTQEVQELEEKFKQFQFDKNELDKKLSQLNIQQKELQSQIELENKLKIEISQAQEKFEIKKETISNQIQELQKENQDLKEERKMLLLQIKDLENQLKEAQIEIDFFKNKELMGDCVTSEIETFQSTLKQGASEVEAKAAIEQNLETKGQKREYNDDYDVQFDHQFNFLD
;
A
#
# COMPACT_ATOMS: atom_id res chain seq x y z
N MET A 1 27.15 -31.16 7.02
CA MET A 1 26.23 -30.95 8.18
C MET A 1 26.11 -29.50 8.66
N GLN A 2 27.07 -28.93 9.42
CA GLN A 2 26.84 -27.61 10.07
C GLN A 2 26.54 -26.47 9.09
N GLN A 3 27.20 -26.48 7.92
CA GLN A 3 27.04 -25.48 6.87
C GLN A 3 25.69 -25.62 6.13
N GLU A 4 25.34 -26.82 5.66
CA GLU A 4 24.00 -27.13 5.12
C GLU A 4 22.87 -26.73 6.09
N LEU A 5 23.07 -26.93 7.41
CA LEU A 5 22.10 -26.59 8.44
C LEU A 5 22.00 -25.08 8.69
N ALA A 6 23.03 -24.30 8.35
CA ALA A 6 22.98 -22.83 8.32
C ALA A 6 22.31 -22.32 7.04
N GLU A 7 22.59 -22.92 5.90
CA GLU A 7 21.96 -22.62 4.60
C GLU A 7 20.45 -22.92 4.64
N LEU A 8 20.05 -24.09 5.16
CA LEU A 8 18.66 -24.46 5.38
C LEU A 8 17.94 -23.49 6.34
N LYS A 9 18.61 -23.05 7.42
CA LYS A 9 18.07 -22.00 8.31
C LYS A 9 17.88 -20.67 7.58
N SER A 10 18.84 -20.26 6.75
CA SER A 10 18.75 -19.03 5.95
C SER A 10 17.58 -19.09 4.98
N LEU A 11 17.44 -20.21 4.25
CA LEU A 11 16.34 -20.46 3.31
C LEU A 11 14.97 -20.46 4.03
N ILE A 12 14.87 -21.10 5.20
CA ILE A 12 13.65 -21.09 6.02
C ILE A 12 13.32 -19.66 6.49
N ILE A 13 14.31 -18.88 6.95
CA ILE A 13 14.11 -17.48 7.34
C ILE A 13 13.60 -16.66 6.16
N GLN A 14 14.29 -16.70 5.01
CA GLN A 14 13.88 -15.98 3.79
C GLN A 14 12.46 -16.38 3.34
N THR A 15 12.14 -17.67 3.36
CA THR A 15 10.81 -18.19 2.99
C THR A 15 9.73 -17.70 3.97
N LEU A 16 10.00 -17.68 5.28
CA LEU A 16 9.06 -17.18 6.28
C LEU A 16 8.93 -15.64 6.25
N GLU A 17 9.95 -14.91 5.80
CA GLU A 17 9.87 -13.46 5.59
C GLU A 17 9.10 -13.10 4.32
N ALA A 18 9.39 -13.75 3.18
CA ALA A 18 8.68 -13.56 1.91
C ALA A 18 7.18 -13.89 2.06
N ASN A 19 6.85 -14.98 2.74
CA ASN A 19 5.45 -15.36 3.04
C ASN A 19 4.81 -14.55 4.18
N GLY A 20 5.49 -13.52 4.71
CA GLY A 20 5.01 -12.67 5.81
C GLY A 20 4.83 -13.36 7.18
N GLN A 21 4.98 -14.69 7.27
CA GLN A 21 4.76 -15.46 8.50
C GLN A 21 5.73 -15.05 9.61
N LEU A 22 7.00 -14.76 9.31
CA LEU A 22 7.94 -14.26 10.32
C LEU A 22 7.58 -12.83 10.78
N ALA A 23 6.98 -12.00 9.91
CA ALA A 23 6.43 -10.71 10.33
C ALA A 23 5.21 -10.89 11.25
N LYS A 24 4.30 -11.82 10.92
CA LYS A 24 3.15 -12.19 11.77
C LYS A 24 3.58 -12.74 13.14
N ILE A 25 4.57 -13.62 13.18
CA ILE A 25 5.15 -14.16 14.43
C ILE A 25 5.80 -13.03 15.25
N ARG A 26 6.62 -12.16 14.62
CA ARG A 26 7.23 -11.01 15.30
C ARG A 26 6.18 -10.03 15.85
N ALA A 27 5.10 -9.77 15.12
CA ALA A 27 3.99 -8.93 15.57
C ALA A 27 3.23 -9.58 16.74
N SER A 28 2.93 -10.89 16.66
CA SER A 28 2.26 -11.63 17.73
C SER A 28 3.11 -11.69 19.00
N ILE A 29 4.42 -11.92 18.90
CA ILE A 29 5.34 -11.93 20.06
C ILE A 29 5.37 -10.54 20.71
N ARG A 30 5.48 -9.47 19.92
CA ARG A 30 5.42 -8.09 20.44
C ARG A 30 4.10 -7.85 21.18
N ALA A 31 2.96 -8.11 20.53
CA ALA A 31 1.65 -7.94 21.15
C ALA A 31 1.49 -8.76 22.45
N SER A 32 1.98 -10.00 22.49
CA SER A 32 1.99 -10.81 23.72
C SER A 32 2.87 -10.19 24.82
N VAL A 33 4.04 -9.66 24.49
CA VAL A 33 4.92 -8.97 25.45
C VAL A 33 4.27 -7.70 25.99
N PHE A 34 3.72 -6.84 25.11
CA PHE A 34 2.98 -5.63 25.51
C PHE A 34 1.80 -5.99 26.42
N ASN A 35 0.97 -6.97 26.04
CA ASN A 35 -0.15 -7.42 26.86
C ASN A 35 0.30 -7.95 28.24
N VAL A 36 1.40 -8.70 28.32
CA VAL A 36 1.92 -9.23 29.60
C VAL A 36 2.46 -8.11 30.49
N VAL A 37 3.20 -7.14 29.95
CA VAL A 37 3.68 -5.97 30.70
C VAL A 37 2.51 -5.11 31.19
N ASP A 38 1.55 -4.80 30.31
CA ASP A 38 0.38 -4.00 30.64
C ASP A 38 -0.62 -4.72 31.58
N SER A 39 -0.50 -6.04 31.77
CA SER A 39 -1.27 -6.82 32.75
C SER A 39 -0.60 -6.95 34.12
N GLN A 40 0.69 -6.60 34.26
CA GLN A 40 1.43 -6.69 35.52
C GLN A 40 1.46 -5.35 36.29
N ASP A 41 1.32 -4.22 35.60
CA ASP A 41 1.06 -2.93 36.23
C ASP A 41 -0.44 -2.72 36.42
N ASN A 42 -0.86 -2.37 37.65
CA ASN A 42 -2.22 -1.89 37.94
C ASN A 42 -2.66 -0.84 36.91
N HIS A 43 -3.91 -0.91 36.45
CA HIS A 43 -4.43 -0.10 35.33
C HIS A 43 -4.27 1.42 35.49
N GLU A 44 -4.07 1.93 36.71
CA GLU A 44 -3.83 3.34 37.04
C GLU A 44 -2.42 3.84 36.66
N LYS A 45 -1.44 2.94 36.49
CA LYS A 45 -0.07 3.32 36.11
C LYS A 45 0.03 3.56 34.61
N ILE A 46 0.82 4.56 34.25
CA ILE A 46 1.22 4.86 32.87
C ILE A 46 2.09 3.71 32.33
N SER A 47 1.78 3.15 31.15
CA SER A 47 2.62 2.13 30.51
C SER A 47 4.04 2.66 30.27
N PRO A 48 5.10 1.88 30.59
CA PRO A 48 6.50 2.32 30.42
C PRO A 48 6.80 2.86 29.02
N PHE A 49 6.28 2.21 27.98
CA PHE A 49 6.48 2.57 26.57
C PHE A 49 5.88 3.94 26.19
N PHE A 50 4.77 4.34 26.83
CA PHE A 50 4.21 5.69 26.64
C PHE A 50 5.12 6.77 27.21
N SER A 51 5.90 6.49 28.26
CA SER A 51 6.83 7.46 28.86
C SER A 51 7.97 7.88 27.92
N GLU A 52 8.33 7.02 26.96
CA GLU A 52 9.34 7.30 25.94
C GLU A 52 8.77 8.19 24.80
N ASN A 53 7.49 8.00 24.44
CA ASN A 53 6.86 8.68 23.31
C ASN A 53 6.29 10.06 23.68
N LYS A 54 7.19 11.04 23.86
CA LYS A 54 6.85 12.45 24.14
C LYS A 54 5.87 13.10 23.15
N LYS A 55 5.84 12.65 21.88
CA LYS A 55 4.90 13.20 20.89
C LYS A 55 3.46 12.78 21.17
N ILE A 56 3.24 11.53 21.57
CA ILE A 56 1.90 11.05 21.93
C ILE A 56 1.46 11.60 23.30
N GLN A 57 2.39 11.85 24.23
CA GLN A 57 2.10 12.60 25.47
C GLN A 57 1.46 13.97 25.16
N SER A 58 2.12 14.80 24.35
CA SER A 58 1.59 16.13 23.97
C SER A 58 0.30 16.08 23.13
N ILE A 59 0.03 14.98 22.42
CA ILE A 59 -1.28 14.78 21.76
C ILE A 59 -2.36 14.41 22.80
N LYS A 60 -2.04 13.55 23.78
CA LYS A 60 -3.00 13.14 24.83
C LYS A 60 -3.37 14.27 25.80
N GLU A 61 -2.54 15.32 25.89
CA GLU A 61 -2.82 16.57 26.61
C GLU A 61 -3.85 17.47 25.88
N LEU A 62 -4.09 17.25 24.58
CA LEU A 62 -5.11 17.98 23.83
C LEU A 62 -6.48 17.31 23.97
N GLU A 63 -7.52 18.12 24.19
CA GLU A 63 -8.92 17.68 24.33
C GLU A 63 -9.37 16.82 23.13
N THR A 64 -9.14 17.32 21.90
CA THR A 64 -9.41 16.61 20.64
C THR A 64 -8.40 15.48 20.35
N GLY A 65 -7.23 15.51 20.98
CA GLY A 65 -6.17 14.51 20.78
C GLY A 65 -6.48 13.17 21.45
N ARG A 66 -7.15 13.17 22.61
CA ARG A 66 -7.73 11.95 23.19
C ARG A 66 -8.76 11.32 22.24
N GLU A 67 -9.64 12.12 21.66
CA GLU A 67 -10.70 11.62 20.76
C GLU A 67 -10.13 11.04 19.46
N LEU A 68 -9.10 11.69 18.88
CA LEU A 68 -8.36 11.17 17.74
C LEU A 68 -7.72 9.80 18.04
N LEU A 69 -7.14 9.65 19.23
CA LEU A 69 -6.53 8.39 19.68
C LEU A 69 -7.57 7.29 19.92
N GLU A 70 -8.72 7.61 20.54
CA GLU A 70 -9.86 6.70 20.68
C GLU A 70 -10.43 6.27 19.30
N LEU A 71 -10.47 7.18 18.32
CA LEU A 71 -10.94 6.94 16.95
C LEU A 71 -10.00 6.01 16.16
N ILE A 72 -8.69 6.20 16.26
CA ILE A 72 -7.69 5.30 15.65
C ILE A 72 -7.81 3.89 16.27
N LYS A 73 -8.01 3.80 17.59
CA LYS A 73 -8.23 2.53 18.28
C LYS A 73 -9.54 1.87 17.82
N GLU A 74 -10.61 2.62 17.55
CA GLU A 74 -11.86 2.08 16.97
C GLU A 74 -11.64 1.49 15.58
N PHE A 75 -10.93 2.18 14.70
CA PHE A 75 -10.58 1.69 13.37
C PHE A 75 -9.79 0.37 13.42
N LEU A 76 -8.78 0.28 14.29
CA LEU A 76 -7.98 -0.94 14.47
C LEU A 76 -8.79 -2.10 15.07
N LYS A 77 -9.72 -1.81 16.01
CA LYS A 77 -10.65 -2.81 16.57
C LYS A 77 -11.69 -3.26 15.53
N PHE A 78 -12.13 -2.36 14.65
CA PHE A 78 -13.13 -2.63 13.60
C PHE A 78 -12.63 -3.61 12.53
N TYR A 79 -11.37 -3.49 12.09
CA TYR A 79 -10.74 -4.40 11.12
C TYR A 79 -9.97 -5.57 11.76
N GLU A 80 -10.31 -5.94 13.00
CA GLU A 80 -9.71 -7.06 13.74
C GLU A 80 -8.16 -7.04 13.81
N MET A 81 -7.54 -5.86 13.74
CA MET A 81 -6.08 -5.65 13.71
C MET A 81 -5.46 -5.81 15.10
N SER A 82 -5.78 -6.91 15.78
CA SER A 82 -5.51 -7.22 17.18
C SER A 82 -4.05 -7.01 17.62
N TYR A 83 -3.07 -7.48 16.84
CA TYR A 83 -1.64 -7.28 17.15
C TYR A 83 -1.25 -5.79 17.13
N THR A 84 -1.69 -5.05 16.11
CA THR A 84 -1.43 -3.60 15.99
C THR A 84 -2.17 -2.82 17.08
N ASN A 85 -3.42 -3.19 17.37
CA ASN A 85 -4.23 -2.58 18.42
C ASN A 85 -3.65 -2.78 19.83
N SER A 86 -3.05 -3.95 20.11
CA SER A 86 -2.33 -4.23 21.36
C SER A 86 -1.15 -3.27 21.53
N ILE A 87 -0.22 -3.26 20.56
CA ILE A 87 0.97 -2.39 20.56
C ILE A 87 0.56 -0.91 20.68
N PHE A 88 -0.39 -0.46 19.85
CA PHE A 88 -0.89 0.91 19.86
C PHE A 88 -1.55 1.29 21.20
N SER A 89 -2.30 0.38 21.84
CA SER A 89 -2.93 0.65 23.13
C SER A 89 -1.91 0.87 24.24
N SER A 90 -0.79 0.14 24.23
CA SER A 90 0.29 0.33 25.20
C SER A 90 1.12 1.59 24.90
N GLU A 91 1.58 1.77 23.64
CA GLU A 91 2.36 2.95 23.23
C GLU A 91 1.60 4.28 23.40
N ALA A 92 0.27 4.28 23.21
CA ALA A 92 -0.58 5.46 23.42
C ALA A 92 -1.21 5.54 24.83
N ASN A 93 -0.94 4.57 25.71
CA ASN A 93 -1.54 4.47 27.04
C ASN A 93 -3.08 4.59 26.98
N LEU A 94 -3.69 3.85 26.07
CA LEU A 94 -5.13 3.71 25.85
C LEU A 94 -5.59 2.34 26.37
N ARG A 95 -5.36 2.05 27.65
CA ARG A 95 -5.72 0.75 28.24
C ARG A 95 -7.25 0.55 28.41
N GLU A 96 -8.03 1.63 28.37
CA GLU A 96 -9.50 1.61 28.43
C GLU A 96 -10.16 0.82 27.27
N GLU A 97 -11.23 0.09 27.59
CA GLU A 97 -12.14 -0.51 26.61
C GLU A 97 -13.04 0.56 25.98
N ILE A 98 -12.73 0.94 24.74
CA ILE A 98 -13.57 1.86 23.97
C ILE A 98 -14.85 1.19 23.45
N ASN A 99 -15.97 1.89 23.62
CA ASN A 99 -17.26 1.59 23.01
C ASN A 99 -17.54 2.57 21.85
N ARG A 100 -17.76 2.00 20.65
CA ARG A 100 -18.06 2.72 19.40
C ARG A 100 -19.25 3.67 19.52
N ASP A 101 -20.32 3.26 20.21
CA ASP A 101 -21.53 4.08 20.38
C ASP A 101 -21.26 5.31 21.27
N THR A 102 -20.35 5.19 22.24
CA THR A 102 -19.93 6.29 23.11
C THR A 102 -19.08 7.32 22.36
N ILE A 103 -18.15 6.86 21.52
CA ILE A 103 -17.35 7.76 20.64
C ILE A 103 -18.27 8.45 19.63
N SER A 104 -19.18 7.71 18.99
CA SER A 104 -20.09 8.25 17.98
C SER A 104 -21.01 9.34 18.54
N LYS A 105 -21.50 9.18 19.78
CA LYS A 105 -22.30 10.20 20.47
C LYS A 105 -21.49 11.45 20.81
N ARG A 106 -20.26 11.28 21.30
CA ARG A 106 -19.35 12.39 21.68
C ARG A 106 -18.99 13.25 20.46
N LEU A 107 -18.62 12.60 19.36
CA LEU A 107 -18.24 13.23 18.09
C LEU A 107 -19.45 13.61 17.20
N HIS A 108 -20.69 13.45 17.68
CA HIS A 108 -21.92 13.76 16.94
C HIS A 108 -22.01 13.07 15.55
N ILE A 109 -21.45 11.86 15.45
CA ILE A 109 -21.42 11.05 14.23
C ILE A 109 -22.74 10.30 14.07
N ASN A 110 -23.42 10.53 12.96
CA ASN A 110 -24.57 9.73 12.53
C ASN A 110 -24.07 8.44 11.82
N ILE A 111 -24.28 7.27 12.44
CA ILE A 111 -23.93 5.97 11.84
C ILE A 111 -25.08 5.51 10.94
N GLU A 112 -24.97 5.80 9.64
CA GLU A 112 -25.94 5.36 8.63
C GLU A 112 -25.80 3.86 8.29
N ASP A 113 -24.58 3.31 8.36
CA ASP A 113 -24.26 1.90 8.07
C ASP A 113 -23.27 1.33 9.12
N LYS A 114 -23.62 0.20 9.74
CA LYS A 114 -22.80 -0.41 10.81
C LYS A 114 -21.50 -1.04 10.29
N ASN A 115 -21.37 -1.30 8.99
CA ASN A 115 -20.27 -2.04 8.37
C ASN A 115 -19.03 -1.19 8.03
N LYS A 116 -18.88 0.02 8.61
CA LYS A 116 -17.74 0.92 8.36
C LYS A 116 -17.25 1.62 9.64
N PRO A 117 -15.93 1.83 9.82
CA PRO A 117 -15.39 2.48 11.02
C PRO A 117 -15.80 3.96 11.12
N LEU A 118 -15.77 4.53 12.33
CA LEU A 118 -16.19 5.91 12.58
C LEU A 118 -15.40 6.95 11.77
N LEU A 119 -14.12 6.67 11.50
CA LEU A 119 -13.25 7.51 10.65
C LEU A 119 -13.82 7.72 9.23
N HIS A 120 -14.55 6.74 8.68
CA HIS A 120 -15.20 6.88 7.37
C HIS A 120 -16.31 7.95 7.40
N TYR A 121 -17.08 8.01 8.49
CA TYR A 121 -18.16 8.98 8.64
C TYR A 121 -17.66 10.41 8.84
N ILE A 122 -16.55 10.58 9.57
CA ILE A 122 -15.89 11.89 9.71
C ILE A 122 -15.43 12.41 8.34
N LEU A 123 -14.83 11.56 7.50
CA LEU A 123 -14.44 11.94 6.13
C LEU A 123 -15.65 12.32 5.27
N ILE A 124 -16.76 11.58 5.36
CA ILE A 124 -18.02 11.93 4.67
C ILE A 124 -18.57 13.28 5.15
N GLN A 125 -18.59 13.53 6.47
CA GLN A 125 -19.07 14.80 7.03
C GLN A 125 -18.18 15.98 6.60
N ALA A 126 -16.86 15.82 6.64
CA ALA A 126 -15.93 16.84 6.17
C ALA A 126 -16.15 17.19 4.68
N GLN A 127 -16.34 16.18 3.82
CA GLN A 127 -16.64 16.38 2.39
C GLN A 127 -18.02 17.01 2.15
N LYS A 128 -19.04 16.67 2.96
CA LYS A 128 -20.36 17.33 2.92
C LYS A 128 -20.23 18.81 3.31
N ASN A 129 -19.50 19.12 4.38
CA ASN A 129 -19.34 20.49 4.89
C ASN A 129 -18.49 21.39 3.97
N GLN A 130 -17.44 20.85 3.35
CA GLN A 130 -16.59 21.60 2.40
C GLN A 130 -17.39 22.10 1.19
N LYS A 131 -18.33 21.29 0.68
CA LYS A 131 -19.25 21.67 -0.41
C LYS A 131 -20.23 22.77 -0.01
N LEU A 132 -20.66 22.81 1.25
CA LEU A 132 -21.54 23.85 1.77
C LEU A 132 -20.81 25.20 1.91
N GLN A 133 -19.56 25.20 2.40
CA GLN A 133 -18.78 26.43 2.59
C GLN A 133 -18.46 27.16 1.28
N GLN A 134 -18.23 26.43 0.18
CA GLN A 134 -18.03 27.02 -1.15
C GLN A 134 -19.26 27.79 -1.69
N SER A 135 -20.44 27.60 -1.10
CA SER A 135 -21.68 28.28 -1.51
C SER A 135 -22.01 29.58 -0.75
N GLN A 136 -21.17 30.00 0.21
CA GLN A 136 -21.47 31.13 1.10
C GLN A 136 -20.53 32.35 1.00
N SER A 137 -19.42 32.25 0.26
CA SER A 137 -18.39 33.31 0.19
C SER A 137 -18.78 34.54 -0.65
N THR A 138 -19.91 34.53 -1.36
CA THR A 138 -20.26 35.54 -2.38
C THR A 138 -21.14 36.71 -1.90
N LYS A 139 -21.33 36.89 -0.58
CA LYS A 139 -22.36 37.81 -0.04
C LYS A 139 -21.89 38.89 0.95
N THR A 140 -20.58 39.08 1.16
CA THR A 140 -20.09 39.86 2.32
C THR A 140 -19.02 40.92 2.01
N PHE A 141 -18.97 41.44 0.78
CA PHE A 141 -18.03 42.50 0.36
C PHE A 141 -18.67 43.76 -0.26
N SER A 142 -20.01 43.86 -0.27
CA SER A 142 -20.75 44.96 -0.93
C SER A 142 -21.06 46.16 -0.01
N SER A 143 -20.25 46.42 1.02
CA SER A 143 -20.50 47.53 1.96
C SER A 143 -19.23 48.06 2.64
N ILE A 144 -18.38 48.76 1.88
CA ILE A 144 -17.37 49.75 2.32
C ILE A 144 -16.79 50.41 1.04
N ILE A 145 -16.33 51.66 1.14
CA ILE A 145 -15.88 52.55 0.03
C ILE A 145 -17.02 53.05 -0.88
N SER A 146 -17.54 54.24 -0.54
CA SER A 146 -18.18 55.19 -1.48
C SER A 146 -18.20 56.58 -0.84
N SER A 147 -17.13 57.37 -1.08
CA SER A 147 -17.01 58.78 -0.72
C SER A 147 -15.67 59.35 -1.21
N GLN A 148 -15.65 60.11 -2.29
CA GLN A 148 -14.81 61.31 -2.47
C GLN A 148 -15.19 62.08 -3.75
N GLU A 149 -14.99 63.39 -3.73
CA GLU A 149 -15.59 64.35 -4.69
C GLU A 149 -14.63 64.86 -5.77
N MET A 150 -15.20 65.58 -6.73
CA MET A 150 -14.49 66.25 -7.83
C MET A 150 -13.63 67.43 -7.35
N PHE A 151 -12.56 67.74 -8.10
CA PHE A 151 -12.02 69.09 -8.22
C PHE A 151 -11.57 69.40 -9.66
N SER A 152 -12.00 70.54 -10.20
CA SER A 152 -11.49 71.11 -11.45
C SER A 152 -10.24 71.99 -11.19
N PRO A 153 -9.51 72.41 -12.24
CA PRO A 153 -9.54 73.85 -12.53
C PRO A 153 -9.49 74.27 -14.02
N GLN A 154 -9.67 75.57 -14.24
CA GLN A 154 -9.62 76.31 -15.52
C GLN A 154 -8.15 76.50 -16.03
N LYS A 155 -7.79 77.15 -17.15
CA LYS A 155 -8.30 78.32 -17.95
C LYS A 155 -7.56 78.32 -19.33
N SER A 156 -7.40 79.32 -20.23
CA SER A 156 -7.69 80.78 -20.36
C SER A 156 -7.31 81.30 -21.78
N ILE A 157 -7.99 82.36 -22.30
CA ILE A 157 -7.47 83.40 -23.27
C ILE A 157 -7.21 82.92 -24.73
N SER A 158 -7.39 83.64 -25.86
CA SER A 158 -7.68 85.06 -26.24
C SER A 158 -8.60 85.09 -27.51
N SER A 159 -9.58 86.00 -27.73
CA SER A 159 -9.53 87.38 -28.32
C SER A 159 -8.96 87.48 -29.77
N GLN A 160 -9.44 88.30 -30.74
CA GLN A 160 -10.28 89.54 -30.76
C GLN A 160 -11.12 89.74 -32.07
N MET A 161 -12.14 90.62 -32.05
CA MET A 161 -12.50 91.73 -33.01
C MET A 161 -12.55 91.52 -34.57
N SER A 162 -13.33 92.23 -35.41
CA SER A 162 -14.40 93.27 -35.26
C SER A 162 -15.22 93.42 -36.58
N LYS A 163 -16.22 94.33 -36.64
CA LYS A 163 -17.09 94.62 -37.82
C LYS A 163 -16.86 96.04 -38.38
N SER A 164 -16.99 96.25 -39.69
CA SER A 164 -17.26 97.58 -40.30
C SER A 164 -17.90 97.48 -41.71
N LYS A 165 -18.39 98.60 -42.25
CA LYS A 165 -19.10 98.75 -43.55
C LYS A 165 -18.70 100.09 -44.25
N PRO A 166 -19.12 100.43 -45.49
CA PRO A 166 -18.19 100.83 -46.55
C PRO A 166 -18.31 102.29 -47.03
N LEU A 167 -17.41 102.73 -47.94
CA LEU A 167 -17.66 103.90 -48.80
C LEU A 167 -16.86 103.93 -50.14
N ILE A 168 -17.59 103.99 -51.26
CA ILE A 168 -17.35 104.69 -52.56
C ILE A 168 -16.00 104.58 -53.33
N GLY A 169 -16.10 104.25 -54.65
CA GLY A 169 -15.06 104.43 -55.70
C GLY A 169 -14.19 103.19 -56.00
N VAL A 170 -13.62 102.94 -57.19
CA VAL A 170 -13.55 103.68 -58.50
C VAL A 170 -13.38 102.65 -59.66
N SER A 171 -13.70 103.03 -60.91
CA SER A 171 -13.34 102.38 -62.20
C SER A 171 -13.93 101.01 -62.57
N GLN A 172 -14.51 100.95 -63.78
CA GLN A 172 -15.12 99.76 -64.38
C GLN A 172 -14.10 98.74 -64.94
N GLN A 173 -12.82 99.13 -65.08
CA GLN A 173 -11.79 98.26 -65.68
C GLN A 173 -11.14 97.29 -64.68
N GLU A 174 -11.04 97.64 -63.39
CA GLU A 174 -10.50 96.71 -62.38
C GLU A 174 -11.42 95.52 -62.11
N PHE A 175 -12.74 95.72 -62.19
CA PHE A 175 -13.74 94.70 -61.88
C PHE A 175 -13.59 93.45 -62.76
N LEU A 176 -13.41 93.64 -64.07
CA LEU A 176 -13.18 92.57 -65.04
C LEU A 176 -11.87 91.83 -64.82
N LYS A 177 -10.83 92.53 -64.36
CA LYS A 177 -9.53 91.92 -64.05
C LYS A 177 -9.59 91.08 -62.77
N LYS A 178 -10.18 91.65 -61.70
CA LYS A 178 -10.46 90.95 -60.44
C LYS A 178 -11.37 89.73 -60.64
N GLN A 179 -12.39 89.79 -61.52
CA GLN A 179 -13.21 88.62 -61.86
C GLN A 179 -12.40 87.50 -62.53
N LYS A 180 -11.53 87.81 -63.49
CA LYS A 180 -10.66 86.79 -64.11
C LYS A 180 -9.66 86.20 -63.13
N GLU A 181 -9.08 87.02 -62.25
CA GLU A 181 -8.17 86.55 -61.19
C GLU A 181 -8.93 85.68 -60.16
N GLN A 182 -10.15 86.03 -59.77
CA GLN A 182 -11.02 85.16 -58.93
C GLN A 182 -11.35 83.83 -59.63
N TYR A 183 -11.73 83.86 -60.91
CA TYR A 183 -12.08 82.65 -61.66
C TYR A 183 -10.89 81.68 -61.79
N ASN A 184 -9.70 82.22 -62.11
CA ASN A 184 -8.47 81.43 -62.19
C ASN A 184 -8.06 80.87 -60.81
N LEU A 185 -8.20 81.66 -59.74
CA LEU A 185 -7.93 81.20 -58.37
C LEU A 185 -8.92 80.11 -57.94
N LEU A 186 -10.19 80.19 -58.36
CA LEU A 186 -11.21 79.17 -58.09
C LEU A 186 -10.88 77.87 -58.82
N GLN A 187 -10.53 77.94 -60.11
CA GLN A 187 -10.03 76.82 -60.91
C GLN A 187 -8.79 76.16 -60.27
N GLU A 188 -7.83 76.95 -59.80
CA GLU A 188 -6.62 76.42 -59.14
C GLU A 188 -6.93 75.76 -57.79
N GLN A 189 -7.83 76.35 -56.99
CA GLN A 189 -8.30 75.74 -55.74
C GLN A 189 -9.08 74.45 -55.99
N GLU A 190 -9.92 74.39 -57.02
CA GLU A 190 -10.68 73.19 -57.36
C GLU A 190 -9.75 72.07 -57.86
N ASN A 191 -8.77 72.40 -58.71
CA ASN A 191 -7.74 71.43 -59.12
C ASN A 191 -6.91 70.92 -57.94
N LYS A 192 -6.56 71.79 -56.98
CA LYS A 192 -5.90 71.38 -55.72
C LYS A 192 -6.80 70.53 -54.81
N ARG A 193 -8.13 70.74 -54.83
CA ARG A 193 -9.10 69.85 -54.15
C ARG A 193 -9.16 68.48 -54.82
N ARG A 194 -9.33 68.43 -56.15
CA ARG A 194 -9.35 67.19 -56.94
C ARG A 194 -8.06 66.37 -56.76
N GLN A 195 -6.89 67.02 -56.79
CA GLN A 195 -5.60 66.35 -56.50
C GLN A 195 -5.53 65.77 -55.08
N LYS A 196 -5.96 66.52 -54.05
CA LYS A 196 -6.02 66.02 -52.67
C LYS A 196 -7.01 64.86 -52.49
N GLU A 197 -8.13 64.88 -53.21
CA GLU A 197 -9.12 63.81 -53.18
C GLU A 197 -8.61 62.52 -53.84
N VAL A 198 -7.90 62.63 -54.98
CA VAL A 198 -7.20 61.49 -55.61
C VAL A 198 -6.13 60.93 -54.67
N LEU A 199 -5.31 61.77 -54.04
CA LEU A 199 -4.30 61.34 -53.08
C LEU A 199 -4.92 60.65 -51.85
N LYS A 200 -6.08 61.13 -51.39
CA LYS A 200 -6.84 60.51 -50.29
C LYS A 200 -7.33 59.13 -50.68
N LYS A 201 -7.96 58.98 -51.85
CA LYS A 201 -8.44 57.67 -52.35
C LYS A 201 -7.31 56.67 -52.56
N GLN A 202 -6.17 57.10 -53.12
CA GLN A 202 -4.97 56.25 -53.26
C GLN A 202 -4.42 55.80 -51.89
N LYS A 203 -4.46 56.67 -50.87
CA LYS A 203 -4.04 56.29 -49.52
C LYS A 203 -5.02 55.31 -48.86
N GLU A 204 -6.32 55.53 -49.03
CA GLU A 204 -7.38 54.64 -48.52
C GLU A 204 -7.30 53.25 -49.19
N GLU A 205 -7.04 53.20 -50.49
CA GLU A 205 -6.83 51.97 -51.24
C GLU A 205 -5.57 51.21 -50.77
N LEU A 206 -4.45 51.90 -50.54
CA LEU A 206 -3.23 51.31 -49.98
C LEU A 206 -3.46 50.75 -48.57
N GLN A 207 -4.15 51.49 -47.69
CA GLN A 207 -4.49 51.01 -46.35
C GLN A 207 -5.35 49.74 -46.41
N HIS A 208 -6.34 49.70 -47.31
CA HIS A 208 -7.19 48.52 -47.48
C HIS A 208 -6.42 47.30 -48.04
N GLN A 209 -5.44 47.52 -48.92
CA GLN A 209 -4.53 46.46 -49.38
C GLN A 209 -3.64 45.93 -48.25
N GLU A 210 -3.16 46.77 -47.34
CA GLU A 210 -2.43 46.34 -46.14
C GLU A 210 -3.34 45.57 -45.16
N GLU A 211 -4.58 46.01 -44.93
CA GLU A 211 -5.58 45.29 -44.12
C GLU A 211 -5.83 43.88 -44.67
N ILE A 212 -6.08 43.74 -45.98
CA ILE A 212 -6.29 42.44 -46.65
C ILE A 212 -5.05 41.54 -46.52
N LYS A 213 -3.85 42.11 -46.63
CA LYS A 213 -2.58 41.37 -46.47
C LYS A 213 -2.38 40.89 -45.03
N ASN A 214 -2.65 41.75 -44.05
CA ASN A 214 -2.56 41.43 -42.63
C ASN A 214 -3.61 40.39 -42.20
N PHE A 215 -4.84 40.47 -42.73
CA PHE A 215 -5.89 39.49 -42.50
C PHE A 215 -5.50 38.09 -43.03
N LYS A 216 -4.96 38.01 -44.25
CA LYS A 216 -4.43 36.75 -44.82
C LYS A 216 -3.31 36.15 -43.96
N LEU A 217 -2.34 36.97 -43.55
CA LEU A 217 -1.22 36.55 -42.71
C LEU A 217 -1.68 36.11 -41.29
N LYS A 218 -2.76 36.70 -40.75
CA LYS A 218 -3.36 36.28 -39.49
C LYS A 218 -4.01 34.90 -39.63
N LYS A 219 -4.84 34.69 -40.66
CA LYS A 219 -5.49 33.40 -40.93
C LYS A 219 -4.48 32.28 -41.17
N GLU A 220 -3.40 32.55 -41.92
CA GLU A 220 -2.32 31.59 -42.16
C GLU A 220 -1.60 31.19 -40.85
N LYS A 221 -1.41 32.12 -39.90
CA LYS A 221 -0.86 31.80 -38.57
C LYS A 221 -1.81 30.96 -37.73
N GLU A 222 -3.11 31.26 -37.76
CA GLU A 222 -4.15 30.52 -37.04
C GLU A 222 -4.27 29.07 -37.57
N GLU A 223 -4.22 28.89 -38.89
CA GLU A 223 -4.22 27.55 -39.52
C GLU A 223 -2.98 26.73 -39.16
N ASN A 224 -1.78 27.35 -39.17
CA ASN A 224 -0.55 26.69 -38.74
C ASN A 224 -0.56 26.31 -37.25
N GLN A 225 -1.07 27.18 -36.37
CA GLN A 225 -1.21 26.88 -34.94
C GLN A 225 -2.16 25.70 -34.69
N LEU A 226 -3.32 25.69 -35.36
CA LEU A 226 -4.27 24.58 -35.30
C LEU A 226 -3.68 23.25 -35.81
N GLN A 227 -2.76 23.31 -36.78
CA GLN A 227 -2.07 22.12 -37.29
C GLN A 227 -0.96 21.62 -36.34
N GLU A 228 -0.25 22.51 -35.63
CA GLU A 228 0.64 22.13 -34.54
C GLU A 228 -0.11 21.47 -33.38
N GLU A 229 -1.27 22.00 -32.97
CA GLU A 229 -2.06 21.43 -31.87
C GLU A 229 -2.59 20.04 -32.20
N LYS A 230 -3.07 19.82 -33.43
CA LYS A 230 -3.44 18.49 -33.94
C LYS A 230 -2.26 17.51 -33.85
N LEU A 231 -1.07 17.93 -34.26
CA LEU A 231 0.14 17.08 -34.21
C LEU A 231 0.59 16.78 -32.77
N LYS A 232 0.42 17.72 -31.83
CA LYS A 232 0.69 17.52 -30.40
C LYS A 232 -0.30 16.50 -29.80
N LEU A 233 -1.59 16.64 -30.10
CA LEU A 233 -2.66 15.73 -29.64
C LEU A 233 -2.50 14.31 -30.24
N GLU A 234 -2.08 14.20 -31.50
CA GLU A 234 -1.83 12.91 -32.15
C GLU A 234 -0.63 12.17 -31.52
N LYS A 235 0.46 12.89 -31.20
CA LYS A 235 1.59 12.32 -30.46
C LYS A 235 1.19 11.81 -29.07
N GLN A 236 0.41 12.58 -28.32
CA GLN A 236 -0.11 12.15 -27.01
C GLN A 236 -0.96 10.88 -27.11
N LYS A 237 -1.84 10.77 -28.13
CA LYS A 237 -2.63 9.56 -28.37
C LYS A 237 -1.75 8.36 -28.69
N LEU A 238 -0.73 8.52 -29.53
CA LEU A 238 0.21 7.44 -29.88
C LEU A 238 1.02 6.96 -28.67
N GLU A 239 1.47 7.89 -27.84
CA GLU A 239 2.19 7.61 -26.59
C GLU A 239 1.31 6.87 -25.57
N GLN A 240 0.04 7.28 -25.42
CA GLN A 240 -0.92 6.59 -24.56
C GLN A 240 -1.29 5.19 -25.10
N ILE A 241 -1.37 4.99 -26.42
CA ILE A 241 -1.52 3.66 -27.04
C ILE A 241 -0.32 2.77 -26.71
N LYS A 242 0.91 3.30 -26.83
CA LYS A 242 2.14 2.56 -26.49
C LYS A 242 2.17 2.17 -25.01
N MET A 243 1.82 3.09 -24.10
CA MET A 243 1.73 2.82 -22.66
C MET A 243 0.72 1.71 -22.35
N ASN A 244 -0.46 1.74 -22.99
CA ASN A 244 -1.47 0.69 -22.83
C ASN A 244 -1.03 -0.67 -23.39
N GLN A 245 -0.22 -0.70 -24.46
CA GLN A 245 0.37 -1.94 -24.98
C GLN A 245 1.41 -2.52 -24.02
N GLU A 246 2.27 -1.67 -23.44
CA GLU A 246 3.28 -2.09 -22.46
C GLU A 246 2.65 -2.61 -21.16
N LEU A 247 1.61 -1.94 -20.66
CA LEU A 247 0.81 -2.42 -19.52
C LEU A 247 0.17 -3.79 -19.81
N LYS A 248 -0.33 -4.00 -21.03
CA LYS A 248 -0.89 -5.30 -21.44
C LYS A 248 0.18 -6.39 -21.50
N GLN A 249 1.38 -6.10 -22.01
CA GLN A 249 2.51 -7.04 -22.00
C GLN A 249 2.91 -7.42 -20.57
N LYS A 250 3.09 -6.44 -19.69
CA LYS A 250 3.41 -6.67 -18.27
C LYS A 250 2.33 -7.48 -17.55
N SER A 251 1.05 -7.27 -17.86
CA SER A 251 -0.04 -8.08 -17.28
C SER A 251 0.03 -9.56 -17.70
N LEU A 252 0.41 -9.84 -18.96
CA LEU A 252 0.56 -11.21 -19.46
C LEU A 252 1.80 -11.90 -18.86
N GLU A 253 2.89 -11.16 -18.66
CA GLU A 253 4.12 -11.64 -18.02
C GLU A 253 3.88 -12.04 -16.54
N ILE A 254 3.11 -11.23 -15.80
CA ILE A 254 2.69 -11.53 -14.42
C ILE A 254 1.78 -12.77 -14.38
N GLU A 255 0.84 -12.92 -15.32
CA GLU A 255 -0.04 -14.10 -15.42
C GLU A 255 0.78 -15.38 -15.69
N LEU A 256 1.81 -15.29 -16.55
CA LEU A 256 2.71 -16.42 -16.86
C LEU A 256 3.54 -16.83 -15.64
N GLN A 257 4.20 -15.88 -14.97
CA GLN A 257 4.97 -16.14 -13.74
C GLN A 257 4.10 -16.77 -12.65
N ARG A 258 2.82 -16.37 -12.56
CA ARG A 258 1.85 -16.96 -11.62
C ARG A 258 1.51 -18.41 -11.95
N GLN A 259 1.42 -18.79 -13.23
CA GLN A 259 1.25 -20.19 -13.64
C GLN A 259 2.50 -21.03 -13.33
N GLU A 260 3.70 -20.50 -13.56
CA GLU A 260 4.95 -21.18 -13.19
C GLU A 260 5.04 -21.44 -11.68
N GLN A 261 4.68 -20.46 -10.85
CA GLN A 261 4.62 -20.61 -9.39
C GLN A 261 3.59 -21.67 -8.95
N LEU A 262 2.40 -21.69 -9.56
CA LEU A 262 1.38 -22.72 -9.25
C LEU A 262 1.85 -24.14 -9.63
N ASN A 263 2.56 -24.28 -10.75
CA ASN A 263 3.14 -25.55 -11.16
C ASN A 263 4.21 -26.02 -10.16
N GLN A 264 5.15 -25.14 -9.78
CA GLN A 264 6.18 -25.43 -8.77
C GLN A 264 5.57 -25.80 -7.41
N GLU A 265 4.51 -25.11 -6.97
CA GLU A 265 3.80 -25.44 -5.73
C GLU A 265 3.15 -26.83 -5.80
N SER A 266 2.63 -27.22 -6.97
CA SER A 266 2.03 -28.54 -7.19
C SER A 266 3.07 -29.67 -7.16
N GLU A 267 4.24 -29.47 -7.78
CA GLU A 267 5.36 -30.42 -7.75
C GLU A 267 5.90 -30.59 -6.33
N LEU A 268 6.07 -29.50 -5.59
CA LEU A 268 6.58 -29.55 -4.21
C LEU A 268 5.59 -30.23 -3.25
N LYS A 269 4.28 -30.07 -3.46
CA LYS A 269 3.24 -30.83 -2.75
C LYS A 269 3.29 -32.33 -3.09
N GLN A 270 3.51 -32.69 -4.35
CA GLN A 270 3.66 -34.10 -4.76
C GLN A 270 4.90 -34.74 -4.13
N GLN A 271 6.03 -34.05 -4.13
CA GLN A 271 7.26 -34.51 -3.46
C GLN A 271 7.07 -34.69 -1.95
N GLN A 272 6.37 -33.78 -1.27
CA GLN A 272 6.02 -33.94 0.15
C GLN A 272 5.13 -35.16 0.41
N LEU A 273 4.14 -35.40 -0.46
CA LEU A 273 3.24 -36.56 -0.34
C LEU A 273 3.99 -37.89 -0.52
N ASP A 274 4.91 -37.98 -1.48
CA ASP A 274 5.68 -39.19 -1.73
C ASP A 274 6.75 -39.45 -0.66
N LEU A 275 7.38 -38.39 -0.12
CA LEU A 275 8.24 -38.50 1.07
C LEU A 275 7.44 -38.98 2.30
N GLN A 276 6.21 -38.52 2.47
CA GLN A 276 5.33 -38.96 3.56
C GLN A 276 4.93 -40.44 3.42
N LYS A 277 4.69 -40.94 2.20
CA LYS A 277 4.47 -42.38 1.95
C LYS A 277 5.69 -43.21 2.34
N GLN A 278 6.89 -42.82 1.88
CA GLN A 278 8.14 -43.52 2.22
C GLN A 278 8.38 -43.59 3.74
N LEU A 279 8.08 -42.51 4.47
CA LEU A 279 8.19 -42.49 5.93
C LEU A 279 7.21 -43.45 6.60
N ILE A 280 5.96 -43.55 6.12
CA ILE A 280 4.96 -44.50 6.62
C ILE A 280 5.39 -45.94 6.34
N GLU A 281 5.90 -46.22 5.14
CA GLU A 281 6.38 -47.54 4.73
C GLU A 281 7.57 -48.01 5.58
N GLN A 282 8.55 -47.13 5.83
CA GLN A 282 9.65 -47.41 6.76
C GLN A 282 9.17 -47.66 8.20
N GLN A 283 8.15 -46.92 8.67
CA GLN A 283 7.57 -47.15 10.00
C GLN A 283 6.81 -48.49 10.10
N GLN A 284 6.18 -48.96 9.02
CA GLN A 284 5.54 -50.27 8.96
C GLN A 284 6.60 -51.39 9.00
N LEU A 285 7.63 -51.30 8.16
CA LEU A 285 8.73 -52.27 8.11
C LEU A 285 9.47 -52.35 9.46
N ALA A 286 9.71 -51.21 10.12
CA ALA A 286 10.34 -51.18 11.45
C ALA A 286 9.50 -51.90 12.52
N LYS A 287 8.16 -51.76 12.49
CA LYS A 287 7.26 -52.50 13.39
C LYS A 287 7.28 -54.00 13.12
N GLU A 288 7.24 -54.40 11.85
CA GLU A 288 7.27 -55.82 11.49
C GLU A 288 8.57 -56.51 11.93
N ILE A 289 9.72 -55.84 11.74
CA ILE A 289 11.02 -56.29 12.27
C ILE A 289 10.97 -56.42 13.80
N GLN A 290 10.37 -55.47 14.51
CA GLN A 290 10.25 -55.51 15.97
C GLN A 290 9.35 -56.64 16.46
N GLU A 291 8.19 -56.87 15.82
CA GLU A 291 7.29 -57.99 16.14
C GLU A 291 7.94 -59.34 15.88
N ASN A 292 8.62 -59.51 14.74
CA ASN A 292 9.28 -60.76 14.39
C ASN A 292 10.45 -61.07 15.33
N LYS A 293 11.20 -60.06 15.78
CA LYS A 293 12.21 -60.21 16.83
C LYS A 293 11.60 -60.63 18.18
N LEU A 294 10.46 -60.05 18.57
CA LEU A 294 9.76 -60.42 19.80
C LEU A 294 9.22 -61.85 19.76
N LYS A 295 8.67 -62.29 18.61
CA LYS A 295 8.24 -63.67 18.36
C LYS A 295 9.40 -64.66 18.52
N GLN A 296 10.57 -64.37 17.92
CA GLN A 296 11.76 -65.20 18.07
C GLN A 296 12.21 -65.33 19.53
N GLN A 297 12.30 -64.23 20.27
CA GLN A 297 12.69 -64.27 21.70
C GLN A 297 11.70 -65.08 22.55
N PHE A 298 10.39 -64.99 22.26
CA PHE A 298 9.37 -65.78 22.94
C PHE A 298 9.51 -67.28 22.63
N GLU A 299 9.72 -67.65 21.37
CA GLU A 299 9.98 -69.03 20.97
C GLU A 299 11.26 -69.61 21.61
N GLU A 300 12.35 -68.83 21.66
CA GLU A 300 13.61 -69.24 22.30
C GLU A 300 13.41 -69.49 23.79
N THR A 301 12.69 -68.58 24.47
CA THR A 301 12.35 -68.72 25.90
C THR A 301 11.54 -69.99 26.16
N GLN A 302 10.49 -70.27 25.38
CA GLN A 302 9.71 -71.51 25.52
C GLN A 302 10.54 -72.77 25.26
N LYS A 303 11.43 -72.75 24.25
CA LYS A 303 12.34 -73.88 23.96
C LYS A 303 13.35 -74.11 25.10
N GLU A 304 13.74 -73.06 25.83
CA GLU A 304 14.62 -73.18 27.01
C GLU A 304 13.85 -73.71 28.24
N GLU A 305 12.62 -73.24 28.47
CA GLU A 305 11.75 -73.75 29.54
C GLU A 305 11.39 -75.23 29.35
N GLN A 306 11.06 -75.65 28.12
CA GLN A 306 10.82 -77.06 27.80
C GLN A 306 12.05 -77.95 28.07
N LYS A 307 13.26 -77.47 27.76
CA LYS A 307 14.52 -78.17 28.11
C LYS A 307 14.72 -78.27 29.63
N LYS A 308 14.45 -77.20 30.37
CA LYS A 308 14.52 -77.20 31.85
C LYS A 308 13.55 -78.22 32.44
N LEU A 309 12.31 -78.26 31.95
CA LEU A 309 11.29 -79.21 32.38
C LEU A 309 11.71 -80.67 32.08
N LEU A 310 12.23 -80.94 30.88
CA LEU A 310 12.72 -82.27 30.49
C LEU A 310 13.87 -82.75 31.38
N ASN A 311 14.85 -81.88 31.68
CA ASN A 311 15.96 -82.20 32.57
C ASN A 311 15.48 -82.48 34.02
N ILE A 312 14.50 -81.71 34.53
CA ILE A 312 13.88 -81.95 35.84
C ILE A 312 13.19 -83.33 35.86
N GLN A 313 12.49 -83.69 34.79
CA GLN A 313 11.79 -84.98 34.69
C GLN A 313 12.76 -86.17 34.56
N GLN A 314 13.89 -86.00 33.87
CA GLN A 314 14.98 -87.01 33.85
C GLN A 314 15.60 -87.19 35.24
N ASN A 315 15.92 -86.10 35.95
CA ASN A 315 16.46 -86.15 37.31
C ASN A 315 15.49 -86.80 38.32
N LEU A 316 14.18 -86.57 38.16
CA LEU A 316 13.14 -87.26 38.94
C LEU A 316 13.17 -88.77 38.70
N ASN A 317 13.14 -89.20 37.43
CA ASN A 317 13.16 -90.62 37.08
C ASN A 317 14.44 -91.33 37.60
N GLU A 318 15.60 -90.69 37.49
CA GLU A 318 16.85 -91.20 38.09
C GLU A 318 16.78 -91.33 39.61
N THR A 319 16.12 -90.38 40.28
CA THR A 319 15.98 -90.37 41.75
C THR A 319 15.01 -91.46 42.21
N GLU A 320 13.93 -91.69 41.46
CA GLU A 320 12.98 -92.78 41.69
C GLU A 320 13.63 -94.15 41.48
N GLN A 321 14.45 -94.33 40.43
CA GLN A 321 15.24 -95.55 40.23
C GLN A 321 16.20 -95.83 41.40
N LYS A 322 16.94 -94.80 41.85
CA LYS A 322 17.86 -94.91 43.01
C LYS A 322 17.10 -95.25 44.30
N LEU A 323 15.92 -94.65 44.51
CA LEU A 323 15.06 -94.95 45.66
C LEU A 323 14.55 -96.39 45.64
N ASN A 324 14.14 -96.90 44.47
CA ASN A 324 13.68 -98.28 44.31
C ASN A 324 14.80 -99.30 44.57
N MET A 325 16.04 -99.04 44.10
CA MET A 325 17.21 -99.87 44.43
C MET A 325 17.47 -99.91 45.95
N ILE A 326 17.42 -98.76 46.63
CA ILE A 326 17.57 -98.68 48.10
C ILE A 326 16.43 -99.43 48.81
N LEU A 327 15.22 -99.43 48.26
CA LEU A 327 14.09 -100.21 48.79
C LEU A 327 14.35 -101.72 48.67
N GLU A 328 14.85 -102.20 47.53
CA GLU A 328 15.23 -103.60 47.34
C GLU A 328 16.35 -104.02 48.29
N GLU A 329 17.42 -103.23 48.40
CA GLU A 329 18.53 -103.51 49.34
C GLU A 329 18.02 -103.58 50.78
N LYS A 330 17.12 -102.67 51.18
CA LYS A 330 16.47 -102.71 52.50
C LYS A 330 15.64 -103.99 52.71
N THR A 331 14.97 -104.51 51.68
CA THR A 331 14.26 -105.81 51.79
C THR A 331 15.24 -106.98 51.94
N LYS A 332 16.31 -107.03 51.14
CA LYS A 332 17.37 -108.06 51.23
C LYS A 332 18.01 -108.08 52.63
N ILE A 333 18.39 -106.91 53.15
CA ILE A 333 18.93 -106.74 54.52
C ILE A 333 17.91 -107.18 55.58
N SER A 334 16.63 -106.87 55.41
CA SER A 334 15.57 -107.31 56.34
C SER A 334 15.44 -108.83 56.39
N ASP A 335 15.53 -109.51 55.25
CA ASP A 335 15.43 -110.97 55.17
C ASP A 335 16.68 -111.67 55.69
N GLU A 336 17.87 -111.14 55.40
CA GLU A 336 19.13 -111.57 56.03
C GLU A 336 19.08 -111.43 57.56
N LEU A 337 18.58 -110.31 58.09
CA LEU A 337 18.45 -110.07 59.53
C LEU A 337 17.41 -111.01 60.17
N ASN A 338 16.36 -111.39 59.45
CA ASN A 338 15.41 -112.42 59.85
C ASN A 338 16.02 -113.84 59.81
N GLN A 339 16.94 -114.12 58.87
CA GLN A 339 17.70 -115.38 58.81
C GLN A 339 18.73 -115.48 59.93
N ILE A 340 19.45 -114.40 60.23
CA ILE A 340 20.38 -114.29 61.37
C ILE A 340 19.64 -114.48 62.70
N LYS A 341 18.46 -113.88 62.89
CA LYS A 341 17.62 -114.12 64.07
C LYS A 341 17.24 -115.60 64.25
N LYS A 342 16.95 -116.32 63.16
CA LYS A 342 16.71 -117.78 63.21
C LYS A 342 17.97 -118.57 63.56
N GLN A 343 19.13 -118.17 63.05
CA GLN A 343 20.42 -118.80 63.40
C GLN A 343 20.77 -118.56 64.88
N ILE A 344 20.66 -117.33 65.39
CA ILE A 344 20.90 -117.00 66.80
C ILE A 344 19.96 -117.78 67.73
N LEU A 345 18.70 -118.02 67.34
CA LEU A 345 17.79 -118.87 68.12
C LEU A 345 18.27 -120.33 68.17
N VAL A 346 18.79 -120.87 67.06
CA VAL A 346 19.39 -122.22 67.02
C VAL A 346 20.69 -122.29 67.82
N GLU A 347 21.53 -121.25 67.79
CA GLU A 347 22.80 -121.25 68.52
C GLU A 347 22.63 -121.00 70.02
N ASN A 348 21.68 -120.16 70.44
CA ASN A 348 21.32 -120.06 71.87
C ASN A 348 20.79 -121.39 72.41
N ASN A 349 20.03 -122.15 71.62
CA ASN A 349 19.60 -123.50 72.01
C ASN A 349 20.76 -124.50 72.12
N LYS A 350 21.83 -124.35 71.32
CA LYS A 350 23.07 -125.13 71.48
C LYS A 350 23.89 -124.67 72.68
N LEU A 351 24.01 -123.37 72.90
CA LEU A 351 24.78 -122.76 73.99
C LEU A 351 24.21 -123.17 75.35
N ASN A 352 22.88 -123.15 75.49
CA ASN A 352 22.16 -123.67 76.67
C ASN A 352 22.33 -125.19 76.88
N GLN A 353 22.84 -125.94 75.89
CA GLN A 353 23.18 -127.36 76.00
C GLN A 353 24.69 -127.63 76.18
N LEU A 354 25.53 -126.59 76.09
CA LEU A 354 27.00 -126.69 76.18
C LEU A 354 27.58 -126.13 77.49
N ILE A 355 26.82 -125.32 78.23
CA ILE A 355 27.24 -124.70 79.50
C ILE A 355 27.37 -125.71 80.67
N GLU A 356 26.98 -126.97 80.50
CA GLU A 356 27.07 -128.02 81.54
C GLU A 356 28.31 -128.94 81.42
N LYS A 357 29.31 -128.64 80.58
CA LYS A 357 30.57 -129.42 80.53
C LYS A 357 31.88 -128.63 80.36
N ASN A 358 32.72 -128.79 81.38
CA ASN A 358 34.20 -128.73 81.41
C ASN A 358 34.89 -127.35 81.37
N GLN A 359 36.17 -127.38 81.74
CA GLN A 359 37.02 -126.27 82.18
C GLN A 359 38.40 -126.33 81.47
N LEU A 360 39.23 -125.32 81.75
CA LEU A 360 40.72 -125.30 81.72
C LEU A 360 41.47 -125.06 80.39
N GLU A 361 42.35 -124.03 80.43
CA GLU A 361 43.76 -123.95 79.94
C GLU A 361 44.10 -124.22 78.43
N GLU A 362 45.13 -123.67 77.77
CA GLU A 362 46.17 -122.63 77.99
C GLU A 362 46.45 -121.96 76.60
N VAL A 363 46.62 -120.63 76.42
CA VAL A 363 47.75 -119.70 76.71
C VAL A 363 48.92 -119.70 75.69
N ASN A 364 49.09 -118.54 75.00
CA ASN A 364 50.30 -117.94 74.39
C ASN A 364 51.11 -118.72 73.31
N LEU A 365 51.65 -118.12 72.23
CA LEU A 365 52.45 -116.90 72.03
C LEU A 365 53.88 -117.02 72.60
N GLU A 366 54.92 -116.93 71.76
CA GLU A 366 55.99 -115.91 71.81
C GLU A 366 57.13 -116.19 70.79
N LYS A 367 57.89 -115.12 70.46
CA LYS A 367 59.16 -115.06 69.71
C LYS A 367 60.08 -116.30 69.93
N LEU A 368 60.96 -116.69 69.00
CA LEU A 368 62.20 -115.95 68.71
C LEU A 368 63.05 -116.62 67.59
N LYS A 369 63.49 -115.85 66.58
CA LYS A 369 64.92 -115.53 66.28
C LYS A 369 65.10 -114.64 65.04
N GLN A 370 65.93 -113.62 65.20
CA GLN A 370 66.43 -112.73 64.14
C GLN A 370 67.68 -113.33 63.46
N GLN A 371 68.24 -112.58 62.50
CA GLN A 371 69.56 -112.75 61.85
C GLN A 371 69.71 -113.98 60.93
N LEU A 372 70.24 -113.89 59.70
CA LEU A 372 70.81 -112.79 58.88
C LEU A 372 70.08 -112.78 57.49
N THR A 373 70.32 -111.95 56.46
CA THR A 373 71.51 -111.15 56.07
C THR A 373 71.10 -109.93 55.22
N ILE A 374 71.88 -108.85 55.27
CA ILE A 374 71.68 -107.64 54.44
C ILE A 374 72.32 -107.83 53.06
N GLN A 375 71.51 -107.85 51.98
CA GLN A 375 71.93 -107.59 50.60
C GLN A 375 70.69 -107.48 49.66
N GLN A 376 70.25 -106.26 49.29
CA GLN A 376 69.57 -105.94 47.99
C GLN A 376 69.07 -104.47 47.80
N GLU A 377 69.63 -103.45 48.45
CA GLU A 377 69.16 -102.05 48.31
C GLU A 377 69.93 -101.19 47.27
N ASN A 378 70.39 -101.78 46.15
CA ASN A 378 71.19 -101.06 45.14
C ASN A 378 70.75 -101.33 43.69
N LYS A 379 69.44 -101.39 43.43
CA LYS A 379 68.90 -101.54 42.05
C LYS A 379 67.65 -100.68 41.72
N GLN A 380 67.45 -99.56 42.41
CA GLN A 380 66.28 -98.68 42.21
C GLN A 380 66.59 -97.16 42.20
N LYS A 381 67.86 -96.76 42.01
CA LYS A 381 68.31 -95.35 42.20
C LYS A 381 69.29 -94.82 41.14
N ILE A 382 69.23 -95.34 39.92
CA ILE A 382 70.06 -94.87 38.77
C ILE A 382 69.21 -94.68 37.49
N GLU A 383 68.05 -95.35 37.40
CA GLU A 383 67.18 -95.34 36.21
C GLU A 383 66.17 -94.18 36.18
N ASN A 384 65.80 -93.62 37.35
CA ASN A 384 64.86 -92.49 37.43
C ASN A 384 65.52 -91.18 36.96
N ASP A 385 66.73 -90.89 37.44
CA ASP A 385 67.40 -89.59 37.29
C ASP A 385 67.71 -89.25 35.82
N GLN A 386 67.96 -90.26 34.96
CA GLN A 386 68.18 -90.05 33.53
C GLN A 386 66.90 -89.74 32.72
N ASN A 387 65.72 -90.08 33.24
CA ASN A 387 64.45 -89.86 32.55
C ASN A 387 63.89 -88.47 32.87
N THR A 388 64.02 -87.99 34.12
CA THR A 388 63.61 -86.64 34.53
C THR A 388 64.29 -85.56 33.69
N ILE A 389 65.63 -85.60 33.59
CA ILE A 389 66.43 -84.60 32.85
C ILE A 389 66.05 -84.57 31.35
N LYS A 390 65.69 -85.72 30.76
CA LYS A 390 65.23 -85.76 29.36
C LYS A 390 63.86 -85.10 29.17
N GLN A 391 62.95 -85.25 30.14
CA GLN A 391 61.65 -84.57 30.09
C GLN A 391 61.80 -83.06 30.24
N GLU A 392 62.63 -82.59 31.18
CA GLU A 392 62.88 -81.15 31.40
C GLU A 392 63.48 -80.44 30.18
N VAL A 393 64.42 -81.08 29.47
CA VAL A 393 65.00 -80.54 28.23
C VAL A 393 63.96 -80.46 27.10
N ILE A 394 63.07 -81.45 26.97
CA ILE A 394 61.98 -81.44 25.98
C ILE A 394 60.94 -80.36 26.34
N GLN A 395 60.58 -80.23 27.63
CA GLN A 395 59.70 -79.19 28.16
C GLN A 395 60.19 -77.79 27.76
N SER A 396 61.47 -77.50 28.04
CA SER A 396 62.08 -76.18 27.77
C SER A 396 62.22 -75.88 26.26
N GLN A 397 62.41 -76.91 25.42
CA GLN A 397 62.41 -76.74 23.96
C GLN A 397 61.01 -76.43 23.42
N ASN A 398 59.97 -77.07 23.93
CA ASN A 398 58.58 -76.80 23.56
C ASN A 398 58.11 -75.41 24.03
N GLU A 399 58.49 -75.01 25.25
CA GLU A 399 58.23 -73.66 25.78
C GLU A 399 58.93 -72.59 24.94
N LYS A 400 60.22 -72.78 24.62
CA LYS A 400 60.97 -71.87 23.73
C LYS A 400 60.30 -71.73 22.36
N LYS A 401 59.85 -72.84 21.76
CA LYS A 401 59.13 -72.81 20.48
C LYS A 401 57.80 -72.05 20.60
N THR A 402 57.03 -72.31 21.66
CA THR A 402 55.75 -71.63 21.93
C THR A 402 55.92 -70.12 22.07
N ILE A 403 56.97 -69.67 22.78
CA ILE A 403 57.34 -68.25 22.90
C ILE A 403 57.74 -67.66 21.54
N GLN A 404 58.47 -68.42 20.73
CA GLN A 404 58.90 -67.99 19.40
C GLN A 404 57.71 -67.84 18.43
N ASP A 405 56.76 -68.78 18.45
CA ASP A 405 55.49 -68.72 17.72
C ASP A 405 54.63 -67.52 18.17
N GLN A 406 54.62 -67.20 19.47
CA GLN A 406 53.95 -65.99 20.01
C GLN A 406 54.60 -64.67 19.54
N ILE A 407 55.93 -64.60 19.50
CA ILE A 407 56.68 -63.44 18.99
C ILE A 407 56.42 -63.23 17.49
N GLU A 408 56.37 -64.31 16.70
CA GLU A 408 56.02 -64.26 15.28
C GLU A 408 54.60 -63.70 15.08
N LYS A 409 53.64 -64.16 15.90
CA LYS A 409 52.25 -63.68 15.88
C LYS A 409 52.11 -62.20 16.24
N LEU A 410 52.84 -61.73 17.27
CA LEU A 410 52.89 -60.32 17.65
C LEU A 410 53.52 -59.45 16.55
N ARG A 411 54.57 -59.94 15.87
CA ARG A 411 55.18 -59.24 14.71
C ARG A 411 54.23 -59.14 13.52
N GLN A 412 53.37 -60.13 13.32
CA GLN A 412 52.34 -60.07 12.28
C GLN A 412 51.26 -59.03 12.63
N GLN A 413 50.77 -59.02 13.87
CA GLN A 413 49.82 -58.00 14.35
C GLN A 413 50.37 -56.58 14.24
N LEU A 414 51.66 -56.37 14.59
CA LEU A 414 52.31 -55.06 14.47
C LEU A 414 52.34 -54.57 13.00
N LYS A 415 52.62 -55.46 12.04
CA LYS A 415 52.56 -55.12 10.60
C LYS A 415 51.14 -54.76 10.14
N GLU A 416 50.12 -55.45 10.65
CA GLU A 416 48.72 -55.16 10.34
C GLU A 416 48.32 -53.79 10.91
N GLU A 417 48.75 -53.45 12.14
CA GLU A 417 48.57 -52.09 12.69
C GLU A 417 49.34 -51.01 11.91
N GLU A 418 50.59 -51.26 11.50
CA GLU A 418 51.36 -50.33 10.67
C GLU A 418 50.67 -50.04 9.32
N GLN A 419 50.15 -51.07 8.66
CA GLN A 419 49.37 -50.91 7.41
C GLN A 419 48.06 -50.16 7.65
N ASN A 420 47.31 -50.49 8.69
CA ASN A 420 46.07 -49.79 9.06
C ASN A 420 46.32 -48.31 9.38
N LEU A 421 47.41 -47.99 10.11
CA LEU A 421 47.82 -46.62 10.41
C LEU A 421 48.24 -45.85 9.14
N GLN A 422 48.87 -46.52 8.17
CA GLN A 422 49.26 -45.89 6.91
C GLN A 422 48.06 -45.63 6.01
N ILE A 423 47.10 -46.55 5.92
CA ILE A 423 45.81 -46.35 5.24
C ILE A 423 45.03 -45.20 5.91
N PHE A 424 44.96 -45.17 7.25
CA PHE A 424 44.30 -44.09 7.99
C PHE A 424 44.91 -42.72 7.70
N LYS A 425 46.25 -42.61 7.68
CA LYS A 425 46.95 -41.37 7.27
C LYS A 425 46.62 -40.97 5.83
N GLN A 426 46.58 -41.92 4.91
CA GLN A 426 46.31 -41.66 3.49
C GLN A 426 44.88 -41.15 3.28
N ASN A 427 43.89 -41.80 3.91
CA ASN A 427 42.49 -41.35 3.91
C ASN A 427 42.34 -39.95 4.52
N LYS A 428 43.02 -39.67 5.66
CA LYS A 428 43.00 -38.33 6.27
C LYS A 428 43.70 -37.26 5.43
N THR A 429 44.68 -37.63 4.61
CA THR A 429 45.30 -36.71 3.64
C THR A 429 44.31 -36.35 2.52
N GLN A 430 43.56 -37.33 2.01
CA GLN A 430 42.52 -37.11 0.99
C GLN A 430 41.36 -36.24 1.53
N GLU A 431 40.90 -36.50 2.75
CA GLU A 431 39.85 -35.71 3.41
C GLU A 431 40.26 -34.23 3.59
N VAL A 432 41.53 -33.96 3.90
CA VAL A 432 42.08 -32.59 3.96
C VAL A 432 42.15 -31.96 2.56
N GLN A 433 42.56 -32.70 1.53
CA GLN A 433 42.60 -32.20 0.15
C GLN A 433 41.20 -31.82 -0.37
N GLU A 434 40.18 -32.66 -0.13
CA GLU A 434 38.79 -32.34 -0.45
C GLU A 434 38.30 -31.06 0.26
N LEU A 435 38.69 -30.87 1.54
CA LEU A 435 38.32 -29.68 2.31
C LEU A 435 39.04 -28.42 1.79
N GLU A 436 40.29 -28.53 1.35
CA GLU A 436 40.99 -27.42 0.68
C GLU A 436 40.34 -27.04 -0.65
N GLU A 437 39.88 -28.00 -1.46
CA GLU A 437 39.18 -27.73 -2.72
C GLU A 437 37.82 -27.08 -2.48
N LYS A 438 37.04 -27.59 -1.52
CA LYS A 438 35.77 -26.98 -1.09
C LYS A 438 35.99 -25.55 -0.55
N PHE A 439 37.10 -25.30 0.16
CA PHE A 439 37.47 -23.95 0.61
C PHE A 439 37.87 -23.03 -0.56
N LYS A 440 38.63 -23.52 -1.55
CA LYS A 440 38.97 -22.77 -2.76
C LYS A 440 37.72 -22.37 -3.55
N GLN A 441 36.74 -23.28 -3.68
CA GLN A 441 35.45 -22.99 -4.31
C GLN A 441 34.67 -21.93 -3.52
N PHE A 442 34.55 -22.08 -2.20
CA PHE A 442 33.86 -21.09 -1.35
C PHE A 442 34.49 -19.68 -1.43
N GLN A 443 35.82 -19.58 -1.54
CA GLN A 443 36.50 -18.30 -1.79
C GLN A 443 36.18 -17.75 -3.19
N PHE A 444 36.07 -18.58 -4.22
CA PHE A 444 35.63 -18.14 -5.55
C PHE A 444 34.19 -17.61 -5.52
N ASP A 445 33.25 -18.36 -4.93
CA ASP A 445 31.84 -18.01 -4.84
C ASP A 445 31.63 -16.70 -4.04
N LYS A 446 32.40 -16.51 -2.97
CA LYS A 446 32.43 -15.26 -2.22
C LYS A 446 32.89 -14.08 -3.09
N ASN A 447 33.98 -14.23 -3.86
CA ASN A 447 34.46 -13.17 -4.76
C ASN A 447 33.47 -12.88 -5.91
N GLU A 448 32.69 -13.87 -6.36
CA GLU A 448 31.54 -13.73 -7.26
C GLU A 448 30.43 -12.88 -6.60
N LEU A 449 30.11 -13.15 -5.34
CA LEU A 449 29.09 -12.42 -4.58
C LEU A 449 29.52 -10.97 -4.28
N ASP A 450 30.77 -10.74 -3.89
CA ASP A 450 31.33 -9.40 -3.63
C ASP A 450 31.32 -8.53 -4.90
N LYS A 451 31.51 -9.11 -6.09
CA LYS A 451 31.31 -8.42 -7.39
C LYS A 451 29.85 -8.05 -7.62
N LYS A 452 28.93 -9.00 -7.44
CA LYS A 452 27.48 -8.77 -7.60
C LYS A 452 26.96 -7.69 -6.65
N LEU A 453 27.41 -7.70 -5.40
CA LEU A 453 27.12 -6.67 -4.40
C LEU A 453 27.69 -5.30 -4.83
N SER A 454 28.90 -5.26 -5.37
CA SER A 454 29.51 -4.03 -5.90
C SER A 454 28.70 -3.46 -7.08
N GLN A 455 28.21 -4.32 -7.99
CA GLN A 455 27.38 -3.92 -9.12
C GLN A 455 26.00 -3.41 -8.67
N LEU A 456 25.37 -4.08 -7.70
CA LEU A 456 24.10 -3.66 -7.10
C LEU A 456 24.22 -2.29 -6.42
N ASN A 457 25.32 -2.03 -5.71
CA ASN A 457 25.62 -0.73 -5.09
C ASN A 457 25.83 0.40 -6.12
N ILE A 458 26.27 0.08 -7.34
CA ILE A 458 26.35 1.06 -8.44
C ILE A 458 24.94 1.37 -8.96
N GLN A 459 24.14 0.33 -9.25
CA GLN A 459 22.75 0.50 -9.70
C GLN A 459 21.88 1.26 -8.68
N GLN A 460 22.09 1.03 -7.38
CA GLN A 460 21.39 1.76 -6.32
C GLN A 460 21.71 3.27 -6.34
N LYS A 461 22.97 3.65 -6.57
CA LYS A 461 23.38 5.06 -6.68
C LYS A 461 22.84 5.72 -7.95
N GLU A 462 22.81 5.00 -9.05
CA GLU A 462 22.23 5.48 -10.31
C GLU A 462 20.72 5.74 -10.15
N LEU A 463 19.99 4.80 -9.53
CA LEU A 463 18.57 4.97 -9.20
C LEU A 463 18.32 6.13 -8.23
N GLN A 464 19.17 6.32 -7.21
CA GLN A 464 19.09 7.48 -6.31
C GLN A 464 19.26 8.80 -7.07
N SER A 465 20.21 8.90 -8.00
CA SER A 465 20.40 10.10 -8.82
C SER A 465 19.22 10.37 -9.76
N GLN A 466 18.60 9.32 -10.31
CA GLN A 466 17.36 9.45 -11.09
C GLN A 466 16.19 9.97 -10.23
N ILE A 467 16.04 9.49 -8.99
CA ILE A 467 15.03 9.96 -8.03
C ILE A 467 15.27 11.43 -7.63
N GLU A 468 16.52 11.85 -7.43
CA GLU A 468 16.85 13.27 -7.19
C GLU A 468 16.46 14.17 -8.38
N LEU A 469 16.72 13.71 -9.60
CA LEU A 469 16.34 14.42 -10.83
C LEU A 469 14.81 14.50 -11.01
N GLU A 470 14.08 13.42 -10.74
CA GLU A 470 12.61 13.40 -10.79
C GLU A 470 12.01 14.39 -9.77
N ASN A 471 12.53 14.38 -8.54
CA ASN A 471 12.07 15.32 -7.50
C ASN A 471 12.34 16.78 -7.89
N LYS A 472 13.49 17.08 -8.49
CA LYS A 472 13.79 18.42 -9.02
C LYS A 472 12.80 18.83 -10.12
N LEU A 473 12.55 17.95 -11.10
CA LEU A 473 11.59 18.19 -12.18
C LEU A 473 10.17 18.43 -11.64
N LYS A 474 9.76 17.67 -10.62
CA LYS A 474 8.47 17.79 -9.94
C LYS A 474 8.29 19.13 -9.23
N ILE A 475 9.35 19.66 -8.61
CA ILE A 475 9.37 21.02 -8.03
C ILE A 475 9.24 22.08 -9.13
N GLU A 476 9.98 21.95 -10.24
CA GLU A 476 9.91 22.88 -11.37
C GLU A 476 8.51 22.89 -12.02
N ILE A 477 7.87 21.72 -12.17
CA ILE A 477 6.48 21.58 -12.63
C ILE A 477 5.50 22.25 -11.66
N SER A 478 5.64 22.03 -10.34
CA SER A 478 4.77 22.66 -9.34
C SER A 478 4.86 24.19 -9.37
N GLN A 479 6.06 24.74 -9.51
CA GLN A 479 6.26 26.19 -9.65
C GLN A 479 5.72 26.74 -10.98
N ALA A 480 5.72 25.94 -12.05
CA ALA A 480 5.12 26.33 -13.32
C ALA A 480 3.57 26.33 -13.24
N GLN A 481 2.98 25.37 -12.52
CA GLN A 481 1.54 25.30 -12.26
C GLN A 481 1.06 26.48 -11.40
N GLU A 482 1.77 26.81 -10.33
CA GLU A 482 1.49 27.99 -9.48
C GLU A 482 1.50 29.29 -10.30
N LYS A 483 2.55 29.50 -11.11
CA LYS A 483 2.66 30.66 -12.03
C LYS A 483 1.59 30.68 -13.13
N PHE A 484 0.99 29.53 -13.46
CA PHE A 484 -0.12 29.46 -14.41
C PHE A 484 -1.45 29.84 -13.76
N GLU A 485 -1.75 29.30 -12.57
CA GLU A 485 -2.98 29.62 -11.84
C GLU A 485 -3.04 31.11 -11.44
N ILE A 486 -1.93 31.72 -10.99
CA ILE A 486 -1.87 33.17 -10.71
C ILE A 486 -2.19 34.01 -11.97
N LYS A 487 -1.70 33.60 -13.15
CA LYS A 487 -2.00 34.29 -14.42
C LYS A 487 -3.46 34.11 -14.84
N LYS A 488 -4.00 32.91 -14.65
CA LYS A 488 -5.40 32.56 -14.93
C LYS A 488 -6.37 33.33 -14.02
N GLU A 489 -6.06 33.48 -12.74
CA GLU A 489 -6.78 34.34 -11.80
C GLU A 489 -6.72 35.81 -12.23
N THR A 490 -5.52 36.31 -12.58
CA THR A 490 -5.34 37.68 -13.10
C THR A 490 -6.22 37.95 -14.33
N ILE A 491 -6.25 37.02 -15.30
CA ILE A 491 -7.08 37.11 -16.51
C ILE A 491 -8.57 37.01 -16.16
N SER A 492 -8.97 36.14 -15.22
CA SER A 492 -10.35 36.03 -14.75
C SER A 492 -10.85 37.34 -14.13
N ASN A 493 -10.01 38.02 -13.34
CA ASN A 493 -10.36 39.29 -12.72
C ASN A 493 -10.51 40.40 -13.78
N GLN A 494 -9.59 40.48 -14.74
CA GLN A 494 -9.69 41.40 -15.89
C GLN A 494 -10.97 41.17 -16.73
N ILE A 495 -11.37 39.91 -16.91
CA ILE A 495 -12.63 39.57 -17.60
C ILE A 495 -13.84 40.05 -16.79
N GLN A 496 -13.83 39.91 -15.45
CA GLN A 496 -14.92 40.41 -14.59
C GLN A 496 -15.01 41.94 -14.59
N GLU A 497 -13.87 42.65 -14.56
CA GLU A 497 -13.82 44.11 -14.68
C GLU A 497 -14.42 44.58 -16.02
N LEU A 498 -13.99 43.99 -17.14
CA LEU A 498 -14.51 44.29 -18.48
C LEU A 498 -16.00 43.91 -18.63
N GLN A 499 -16.46 42.84 -18.00
CA GLN A 499 -17.87 42.46 -17.98
C GLN A 499 -18.72 43.49 -17.23
N LYS A 500 -18.23 44.01 -16.11
CA LYS A 500 -18.89 45.08 -15.35
C LYS A 500 -18.93 46.39 -16.14
N GLU A 501 -17.81 46.82 -16.71
CA GLU A 501 -17.74 48.02 -17.57
C GLU A 501 -18.74 47.93 -18.74
N ASN A 502 -18.85 46.76 -19.39
CA ASN A 502 -19.83 46.50 -20.43
C ASN A 502 -21.29 46.45 -19.93
N GLN A 503 -21.53 46.24 -18.64
CA GLN A 503 -22.87 46.33 -18.03
C GLN A 503 -23.22 47.78 -17.70
N ASP A 504 -22.29 48.53 -17.10
CA ASP A 504 -22.47 49.94 -16.75
C ASP A 504 -22.73 50.77 -18.03
N LEU A 505 -21.96 50.55 -19.11
CA LEU A 505 -22.16 51.18 -20.43
C LEU A 505 -23.49 50.78 -21.11
N LYS A 506 -24.05 49.61 -20.83
CA LYS A 506 -25.37 49.20 -21.37
C LYS A 506 -26.50 49.96 -20.70
N GLU A 507 -26.43 50.17 -19.39
CA GLU A 507 -27.42 50.95 -18.65
C GLU A 507 -27.29 52.45 -18.97
N GLU A 508 -26.07 52.99 -19.15
CA GLU A 508 -25.87 54.36 -19.68
C GLU A 508 -26.51 54.54 -21.07
N ARG A 509 -26.24 53.63 -22.02
CA ARG A 509 -26.88 53.66 -23.34
C ARG A 509 -28.40 53.61 -23.28
N LYS A 510 -28.96 52.85 -22.34
CA LYS A 510 -30.41 52.71 -22.11
C LYS A 510 -31.02 53.99 -21.53
N MET A 511 -30.33 54.68 -20.62
CA MET A 511 -30.71 56.01 -20.13
C MET A 511 -30.66 57.06 -21.24
N LEU A 512 -29.62 57.07 -22.09
CA LEU A 512 -29.51 57.96 -23.24
C LEU A 512 -30.63 57.72 -24.27
N LEU A 513 -30.99 56.46 -24.53
CA LEU A 513 -32.13 56.12 -25.41
C LEU A 513 -33.48 56.62 -24.86
N LEU A 514 -33.67 56.60 -23.53
CA LEU A 514 -34.86 57.17 -22.91
C LEU A 514 -34.92 58.69 -23.09
N GLN A 515 -33.80 59.39 -22.82
CA GLN A 515 -33.69 60.85 -23.03
C GLN A 515 -33.94 61.25 -24.49
N ILE A 516 -33.45 60.48 -25.46
CA ILE A 516 -33.72 60.71 -26.89
C ILE A 516 -35.23 60.58 -27.17
N LYS A 517 -35.89 59.55 -26.62
CA LYS A 517 -37.34 59.36 -26.80
C LYS A 517 -38.17 60.50 -26.19
N ASP A 518 -37.76 61.01 -25.02
CA ASP A 518 -38.42 62.15 -24.38
C ASP A 518 -38.26 63.44 -25.21
N LEU A 519 -37.08 63.69 -25.77
CA LEU A 519 -36.82 64.79 -26.70
C LEU A 519 -37.61 64.65 -28.02
N GLU A 520 -37.74 63.44 -28.56
CA GLU A 520 -38.59 63.18 -29.73
C GLU A 520 -40.08 63.47 -29.45
N ASN A 521 -40.55 63.26 -28.23
CA ASN A 521 -41.93 63.57 -27.84
C ASN A 521 -42.14 65.09 -27.71
N GLN A 522 -41.24 65.79 -27.01
CA GLN A 522 -41.25 67.26 -26.92
C GLN A 522 -41.19 67.93 -28.31
N LEU A 523 -40.44 67.35 -29.25
CA LEU A 523 -40.37 67.85 -30.61
C LEU A 523 -41.67 67.61 -31.41
N LYS A 524 -42.41 66.52 -31.16
CA LYS A 524 -43.75 66.30 -31.71
C LYS A 524 -44.76 67.28 -31.12
N GLU A 525 -44.72 67.51 -29.81
CA GLU A 525 -45.58 68.49 -29.12
C GLU A 525 -45.37 69.90 -29.69
N ALA A 526 -44.12 70.35 -29.77
CA ALA A 526 -43.77 71.64 -30.37
C ALA A 526 -44.18 71.74 -31.86
N GLN A 527 -44.10 70.66 -32.63
CA GLN A 527 -44.58 70.61 -34.01
C GLN A 527 -46.11 70.76 -34.10
N ILE A 528 -46.86 70.12 -33.19
CA ILE A 528 -48.32 70.26 -33.07
C ILE A 528 -48.70 71.70 -32.71
N GLU A 529 -47.99 72.35 -31.77
CA GLU A 529 -48.19 73.77 -31.46
C GLU A 529 -47.93 74.67 -32.69
N ILE A 530 -46.81 74.46 -33.38
CA ILE A 530 -46.44 75.22 -34.59
C ILE A 530 -47.53 75.10 -35.66
N ASP A 531 -48.06 73.90 -35.90
CA ASP A 531 -49.10 73.69 -36.90
C ASP A 531 -50.48 74.18 -36.44
N PHE A 532 -50.77 74.18 -35.13
CA PHE A 532 -51.94 74.87 -34.56
C PHE A 532 -51.86 76.40 -34.81
N PHE A 533 -50.70 77.02 -34.57
CA PHE A 533 -50.52 78.45 -34.81
C PHE A 533 -50.61 78.83 -36.30
N LYS A 534 -50.02 78.05 -37.21
CA LYS A 534 -50.20 78.24 -38.67
C LYS A 534 -51.67 78.17 -39.09
N ASN A 535 -52.40 77.17 -38.59
CA ASN A 535 -53.82 77.01 -38.89
C ASN A 535 -54.66 78.16 -38.30
N LYS A 536 -54.26 78.72 -37.15
CA LYS A 536 -54.90 79.91 -36.56
C LYS A 536 -54.62 81.18 -37.37
N GLU A 537 -53.42 81.33 -37.95
CA GLU A 537 -53.05 82.44 -38.84
C GLU A 537 -53.78 82.36 -40.20
N LEU A 538 -53.98 81.14 -40.72
CA LEU A 538 -54.82 80.87 -41.89
C LEU A 538 -56.33 81.11 -41.64
N MET A 539 -56.79 81.04 -40.38
CA MET A 539 -58.18 81.30 -39.97
C MET A 539 -58.46 82.80 -39.70
N GLY A 540 -57.73 83.70 -40.38
CA GLY A 540 -57.86 85.16 -40.23
C GLY A 540 -59.25 85.73 -40.53
N ASP A 541 -60.10 84.99 -41.25
CA ASP A 541 -61.48 85.38 -41.61
C ASP A 541 -62.45 85.47 -40.41
N CYS A 542 -62.07 85.05 -39.20
CA CYS A 542 -62.94 85.20 -38.03
C CYS A 542 -62.98 86.66 -37.53
N VAL A 543 -61.84 87.35 -37.53
CA VAL A 543 -61.70 88.72 -36.98
C VAL A 543 -62.41 89.76 -37.86
N THR A 544 -62.46 89.54 -39.17
CA THR A 544 -63.24 90.38 -40.08
C THR A 544 -64.73 90.30 -39.76
N SER A 545 -65.28 89.12 -39.49
CA SER A 545 -66.72 88.95 -39.19
C SER A 545 -67.17 89.69 -37.92
N GLU A 546 -66.33 89.72 -36.89
CA GLU A 546 -66.62 90.41 -35.62
C GLU A 546 -66.54 91.94 -35.79
N ILE A 547 -65.54 92.42 -36.54
CA ILE A 547 -65.39 93.85 -36.87
C ILE A 547 -66.52 94.33 -37.79
N GLU A 548 -66.91 93.55 -38.80
CA GLU A 548 -68.04 93.88 -39.69
C GLU A 548 -69.37 93.92 -38.92
N THR A 549 -69.59 92.97 -38.01
CA THR A 549 -70.78 92.96 -37.14
C THR A 549 -70.82 94.23 -36.29
N PHE A 550 -69.73 94.55 -35.57
CA PHE A 550 -69.63 95.76 -34.75
C PHE A 550 -69.83 97.06 -35.55
N GLN A 551 -69.23 97.16 -36.74
CA GLN A 551 -69.42 98.29 -37.64
C GLN A 551 -70.84 98.38 -38.22
N SER A 552 -71.55 97.26 -38.39
CA SER A 552 -72.93 97.26 -38.86
C SER A 552 -73.89 97.82 -37.81
N THR A 553 -73.74 97.42 -36.54
CA THR A 553 -74.58 97.87 -35.42
C THR A 553 -74.40 99.37 -35.16
N LEU A 554 -73.15 99.86 -35.19
CA LEU A 554 -72.86 101.30 -35.06
C LEU A 554 -73.43 102.13 -36.23
N LYS A 555 -73.46 101.59 -37.45
CA LYS A 555 -74.08 102.27 -38.62
C LYS A 555 -75.61 102.36 -38.53
N GLN A 556 -76.25 101.61 -37.64
CA GLN A 556 -77.70 101.69 -37.39
C GLN A 556 -78.08 102.67 -36.25
N GLY A 557 -77.10 103.36 -35.66
CA GLY A 557 -77.34 104.40 -34.66
C GLY A 557 -77.50 103.90 -33.22
N ALA A 558 -77.22 102.63 -32.96
CA ALA A 558 -77.15 102.08 -31.60
C ALA A 558 -75.95 102.65 -30.82
N SER A 559 -76.05 102.69 -29.50
CA SER A 559 -74.96 103.11 -28.62
C SER A 559 -73.84 102.07 -28.52
N GLU A 560 -72.65 102.50 -28.12
CA GLU A 560 -71.48 101.62 -27.93
C GLU A 560 -71.73 100.52 -26.87
N VAL A 561 -72.67 100.74 -25.94
CA VAL A 561 -73.06 99.77 -24.91
C VAL A 561 -73.91 98.65 -25.52
N GLU A 562 -74.89 99.00 -26.35
CA GLU A 562 -75.76 98.04 -27.05
C GLU A 562 -74.96 97.20 -28.07
N ALA A 563 -74.03 97.84 -28.79
CA ALA A 563 -73.14 97.15 -29.73
C ALA A 563 -72.23 96.10 -29.05
N LYS A 564 -71.85 96.30 -27.77
CA LYS A 564 -71.07 95.31 -26.99
C LYS A 564 -71.94 94.19 -26.45
N ALA A 565 -73.11 94.49 -25.89
CA ALA A 565 -74.04 93.47 -25.40
C ALA A 565 -74.48 92.48 -26.51
N ALA A 566 -74.64 92.97 -27.74
CA ALA A 566 -74.96 92.14 -28.91
C ALA A 566 -73.83 91.16 -29.30
N ILE A 567 -72.57 91.49 -29.02
CA ILE A 567 -71.43 90.58 -29.23
C ILE A 567 -71.39 89.51 -28.14
N GLU A 568 -71.63 89.90 -26.89
CA GLU A 568 -71.60 89.02 -25.72
C GLU A 568 -72.63 87.87 -25.83
N GLN A 569 -73.87 88.15 -26.24
CA GLN A 569 -74.88 87.12 -26.53
C GLN A 569 -74.51 86.16 -27.69
N ASN A 570 -73.72 86.62 -28.66
CA ASN A 570 -73.27 85.78 -29.79
C ASN A 570 -72.08 84.89 -29.42
N LEU A 571 -71.40 85.14 -28.30
CA LEU A 571 -70.32 84.30 -27.77
C LEU A 571 -70.88 83.15 -26.94
N GLU A 572 -71.85 83.39 -26.05
CA GLU A 572 -72.49 82.34 -25.25
C GLU A 572 -73.12 81.23 -26.11
N THR A 573 -73.77 81.61 -27.21
CA THR A 573 -74.46 80.67 -28.12
C THR A 573 -73.53 79.81 -28.97
N LYS A 574 -72.23 80.15 -29.08
CA LYS A 574 -71.21 79.34 -29.78
C LYS A 574 -70.39 78.43 -28.85
N GLY A 575 -70.52 78.56 -27.52
CA GLY A 575 -69.72 77.80 -26.56
C GLY A 575 -70.04 76.30 -26.49
N GLN A 576 -71.23 75.85 -26.92
CA GLN A 576 -71.69 74.47 -26.78
C GLN A 576 -71.50 73.63 -28.05
N LYS A 577 -70.27 73.10 -28.26
CA LYS A 577 -69.97 71.76 -28.83
C LYS A 577 -68.49 71.62 -29.24
N ARG A 578 -67.66 71.07 -28.35
CA ARG A 578 -66.50 70.23 -28.67
C ARG A 578 -66.27 69.22 -27.55
N GLU A 579 -67.03 68.13 -27.58
CA GLU A 579 -66.60 66.89 -26.93
C GLU A 579 -65.37 66.40 -27.69
N TYR A 580 -64.28 66.08 -26.97
CA TYR A 580 -63.15 65.35 -27.51
C TYR A 580 -63.37 63.87 -27.20
N ASN A 581 -63.36 63.02 -28.22
CA ASN A 581 -63.30 61.57 -28.04
C ASN A 581 -61.84 61.17 -27.86
N ASP A 582 -61.51 60.60 -26.70
CA ASP A 582 -60.29 59.83 -26.51
C ASP A 582 -60.48 58.45 -27.15
N ASP A 583 -59.98 58.25 -28.38
CA ASP A 583 -59.90 56.92 -28.99
C ASP A 583 -58.84 56.88 -30.12
N TYR A 584 -57.59 56.60 -29.76
CA TYR A 584 -56.54 56.16 -30.68
C TYR A 584 -55.65 55.11 -30.01
N ASP A 585 -56.18 53.90 -29.91
CA ASP A 585 -55.42 52.70 -29.55
C ASP A 585 -54.36 52.41 -30.64
N VAL A 586 -53.08 52.42 -30.27
CA VAL A 586 -51.96 52.14 -31.18
C VAL A 586 -51.09 51.05 -30.58
N GLN A 587 -51.43 49.82 -30.94
CA GLN A 587 -50.65 48.62 -30.64
C GLN A 587 -49.24 48.73 -31.24
N PHE A 588 -48.22 48.46 -30.43
CA PHE A 588 -46.84 48.27 -30.91
C PHE A 588 -46.34 46.90 -30.48
N ASP A 589 -46.11 46.04 -31.48
CA ASP A 589 -45.77 44.62 -31.31
C ASP A 589 -44.47 44.39 -30.52
N HIS A 590 -44.49 43.39 -29.65
CA HIS A 590 -43.31 42.85 -28.97
C HIS A 590 -42.70 41.69 -29.78
N GLN A 591 -41.84 42.00 -30.76
CA GLN A 591 -40.93 41.00 -31.34
C GLN A 591 -39.53 41.57 -31.60
N PHE A 592 -38.59 41.22 -30.73
CA PHE A 592 -37.19 41.02 -31.11
C PHE A 592 -36.63 39.83 -30.31
N ASN A 593 -36.22 38.79 -31.02
CA ASN A 593 -35.86 37.50 -30.42
C ASN A 593 -34.46 37.51 -29.79
N PHE A 594 -34.30 36.70 -28.74
CA PHE A 594 -33.01 36.18 -28.34
C PHE A 594 -32.45 35.26 -29.45
N LEU A 595 -31.11 35.18 -29.51
CA LEU A 595 -30.37 34.11 -30.18
C LEU A 595 -29.27 33.66 -29.21
N ASP A 596 -29.18 32.34 -29.02
CA ASP A 596 -28.08 31.65 -28.34
C ASP A 596 -26.84 31.51 -29.26
#